data_AF-A0A497N6A2-F1
#
_entry.id   AF-A0A497N6A2-F1
#
_cell.length_a   1.000
_cell.length_b   1.000
_cell.length_c   1.000
_cell.angle_alpha   90.00
_cell.angle_beta   90.00
_cell.angle_gamma   90.00
#
_symmetry.space_group_name_H-M   'P 1'
#
loop_
_entity.id
_entity.type
_entity.pdbx_description
1 polymer ?
#
loop_
_entity_poly.entity_id
_entity_poly.type
_entity_poly.pdbx_seq_one_letter_code
_entity_poly.pdbx_strand_id
1 'polypeptide(L)'
;MRKVTYYLGLALLLIGSSLTVYFAFQTSLILRGDWGCAGIPQGYNELLLLILINIGLALTGSLILRYPGFEATLTRKWPLSEFKRLIAAMVLTGGTVYAEPSTHKYAVRYYGKDLVLHEIFCSLLKRVYGIEVKPAQWRMNNSYMTQVYRRELVEDLLALSPTYTCRGNGFSSGVPAPSAAFLLEAREPVIREAVRLAISSTGYLGYSVEARFNGGERYVLRPVFTFGHLSPPSLLAEYQQVLRRIGIETSMVFNGRFEKKGFLRSKSWRTLEALEKLGGFIPGVKIGSGNFRGVERNHMLDALLMAYRNGSYSFNSRWEAAEAIRSRIYSLRNLRSRFKPSADSSAFPPHQEG
;
A
#
# COMPACT_ATOMS: atom_id res chain seq x y z
N MET A 1 -8.58 -13.80 10.84
CA MET A 1 -9.14 -14.34 9.59
C MET A 1 -8.24 -14.17 8.35
N ARG A 2 -7.77 -12.97 7.99
CA ARG A 2 -7.00 -12.74 6.73
C ARG A 2 -5.69 -13.53 6.56
N LYS A 3 -4.98 -13.84 7.67
CA LYS A 3 -3.77 -14.69 7.63
C LYS A 3 -4.11 -16.14 7.29
N VAL A 4 -5.18 -16.67 7.88
CA VAL A 4 -5.62 -18.07 7.70
C VAL A 4 -6.03 -18.32 6.24
N THR A 5 -6.75 -17.40 5.61
CA THR A 5 -7.13 -17.52 4.19
C THR A 5 -5.92 -17.46 3.26
N TYR A 6 -4.93 -16.60 3.52
CA TYR A 6 -3.70 -16.57 2.73
C TYR A 6 -2.92 -17.89 2.82
N TYR A 7 -2.73 -18.43 4.04
CA TYR A 7 -2.03 -19.70 4.22
C TYR A 7 -2.79 -20.89 3.63
N LEU A 8 -4.13 -20.86 3.67
CA LEU A 8 -4.97 -21.87 3.02
C LEU A 8 -4.80 -21.82 1.49
N GLY A 9 -4.84 -20.63 0.89
CA GLY A 9 -4.60 -20.48 -0.55
C GLY A 9 -3.20 -20.94 -0.97
N LEU A 10 -2.18 -20.63 -0.17
CA LEU A 10 -0.80 -21.06 -0.40
C LEU A 10 -0.65 -22.57 -0.31
N ALA A 11 -1.23 -23.19 0.72
CA ALA A 11 -1.22 -24.64 0.89
C ALA A 11 -1.90 -25.34 -0.30
N LEU A 12 -3.08 -24.86 -0.72
CA LEU A 12 -3.80 -25.39 -1.87
C LEU A 12 -3.01 -25.28 -3.18
N LEU A 13 -2.31 -24.15 -3.39
CA LEU A 13 -1.49 -23.96 -4.59
C LEU A 13 -0.24 -24.84 -4.59
N LEU A 14 0.42 -25.02 -3.44
CA LEU A 14 1.60 -25.88 -3.30
C LEU A 14 1.24 -27.36 -3.45
N ILE A 15 0.16 -27.80 -2.80
CA ILE A 15 -0.39 -29.16 -2.94
C ILE A 15 -0.74 -29.41 -4.40
N GLY A 16 -1.46 -28.48 -5.03
CA GLY A 16 -1.84 -28.64 -6.42
C GLY A 16 -0.63 -28.71 -7.37
N SER A 17 0.33 -27.79 -7.21
CA SER A 17 1.55 -27.78 -8.04
C SER A 17 2.37 -29.07 -7.89
N SER A 18 2.51 -29.59 -6.67
CA SER A 18 3.25 -30.83 -6.39
C SER A 18 2.57 -32.05 -7.00
N LEU A 19 1.24 -32.12 -6.88
CA LEU A 19 0.45 -33.18 -7.52
C LEU A 19 0.50 -33.10 -9.05
N THR A 20 0.63 -31.90 -9.64
CA THR A 20 0.72 -31.75 -11.10
C THR A 20 2.01 -32.37 -11.62
N VAL A 21 3.13 -32.12 -10.93
CA VAL A 21 4.42 -32.73 -11.26
C VAL A 21 4.36 -34.25 -11.13
N TYR A 22 3.76 -34.75 -10.04
CA TYR A 22 3.58 -36.18 -9.84
C TYR A 22 2.73 -36.82 -10.95
N PHE A 23 1.58 -36.23 -11.30
CA PHE A 23 0.73 -36.78 -12.36
C PHE A 23 1.35 -36.66 -13.76
N ALA A 24 2.09 -35.58 -14.04
CA ALA A 24 2.85 -35.47 -15.29
C ALA A 24 3.90 -36.58 -15.40
N PHE A 25 4.60 -36.89 -14.30
CA PHE A 25 5.56 -37.98 -14.25
C PHE A 25 4.89 -39.35 -14.47
N GLN A 26 3.79 -39.63 -13.76
CA GLN A 26 3.03 -40.88 -13.93
C GLN A 26 2.48 -41.02 -15.36
N THR A 27 1.94 -39.94 -15.93
CA THR A 27 1.46 -39.93 -17.33
C THR A 27 2.60 -40.22 -18.31
N SER A 28 3.79 -39.68 -18.06
CA SER A 28 4.96 -39.93 -18.92
C SER A 28 5.42 -41.39 -18.90
N LEU A 29 5.33 -42.07 -17.74
CA LEU A 29 5.65 -43.50 -17.60
C LEU A 29 4.61 -44.37 -18.32
N ILE A 30 3.32 -44.04 -18.16
CA ILE A 30 2.22 -44.73 -18.85
C ILE A 30 2.35 -44.61 -20.37
N LEU A 31 2.64 -43.41 -20.88
CA LEU A 31 2.83 -43.17 -22.32
C LEU A 31 4.04 -43.91 -22.90
N ARG A 32 5.06 -44.21 -22.07
CA ARG A 32 6.24 -44.99 -22.47
C ARG A 32 6.03 -46.50 -22.39
N GLY A 33 4.91 -46.95 -21.85
CA GLY A 33 4.65 -48.37 -21.63
C GLY A 33 5.38 -48.96 -20.42
N ASP A 34 5.92 -48.12 -19.52
CA ASP A 34 6.67 -48.53 -18.33
C ASP A 34 5.70 -48.85 -17.16
N TRP A 35 4.80 -49.80 -17.38
CA TRP A 35 3.69 -50.14 -16.46
C TRP A 35 4.16 -50.66 -15.10
N GLY A 36 5.38 -51.20 -14.99
CA GLY A 36 5.96 -51.65 -13.72
C GLY A 36 6.40 -50.51 -12.78
N CYS A 37 6.59 -49.30 -13.32
CA CYS A 37 7.00 -48.11 -12.58
C CYS A 37 5.84 -47.13 -12.36
N ALA A 38 4.75 -47.27 -13.13
CA ALA A 38 3.53 -46.51 -12.95
C ALA A 38 2.77 -47.02 -11.72
N GLY A 39 2.67 -46.22 -10.67
CA GLY A 39 2.11 -46.62 -9.37
C GLY A 39 0.59 -46.85 -9.34
N ILE A 40 -0.08 -46.87 -10.51
CA ILE A 40 -1.54 -46.99 -10.61
C ILE A 40 -1.88 -47.93 -11.79
N PRO A 41 -2.08 -49.24 -11.53
CA PRO A 41 -2.34 -50.24 -12.58
C PRO A 41 -3.77 -50.21 -13.16
N GLN A 42 -4.68 -49.38 -12.63
CA GLN A 42 -6.07 -49.30 -13.07
C GLN A 42 -6.52 -47.83 -13.10
N GLY A 43 -6.98 -47.36 -14.26
CA GLY A 43 -7.73 -46.11 -14.35
C GLY A 43 -6.96 -44.91 -14.87
N TYR A 44 -6.65 -44.90 -16.16
CA TYR A 44 -6.40 -43.64 -16.90
C TYR A 44 -7.49 -42.59 -16.62
N ASN A 45 -8.74 -43.03 -16.43
CA ASN A 45 -9.88 -42.19 -16.03
C ASN A 45 -9.75 -41.63 -14.60
N GLU A 46 -9.19 -42.41 -13.66
CA GLU A 46 -8.94 -41.95 -12.29
C GLU A 46 -7.81 -40.91 -12.26
N LEU A 47 -6.77 -41.13 -13.08
CA LEU A 47 -5.69 -40.16 -13.28
C LEU A 47 -6.21 -38.85 -13.88
N LEU A 48 -7.09 -38.91 -14.90
CA LEU A 48 -7.73 -37.73 -15.48
C LEU A 48 -8.60 -36.97 -14.47
N LEU A 49 -9.39 -37.68 -13.65
CA LEU A 49 -10.20 -37.08 -12.60
C LEU A 49 -9.33 -36.36 -11.56
N LEU A 50 -8.22 -36.98 -11.15
CA LEU A 50 -7.27 -36.39 -10.20
C LEU A 50 -6.55 -35.16 -10.79
N ILE A 51 -6.24 -35.16 -12.09
CA ILE A 51 -5.71 -33.98 -12.79
C ILE A 51 -6.72 -32.83 -12.76
N LEU A 52 -8.01 -33.08 -13.01
CA LEU A 52 -9.05 -32.06 -12.97
C LEU A 52 -9.26 -31.49 -11.56
N ILE A 53 -9.31 -32.34 -10.54
CA ILE A 53 -9.39 -31.92 -9.13
C ILE A 53 -8.19 -31.04 -8.79
N ASN A 54 -7.00 -31.43 -9.24
CA ASN A 54 -5.77 -30.69 -9.01
C ASN A 54 -5.77 -29.31 -9.69
N ILE A 55 -6.18 -29.22 -10.96
CA ILE A 55 -6.39 -27.92 -11.63
C ILE A 55 -7.38 -27.07 -10.82
N GLY A 56 -8.47 -27.67 -10.33
CA GLY A 56 -9.43 -27.02 -9.43
C GLY A 56 -8.80 -26.49 -8.13
N LEU A 57 -7.94 -27.27 -7.49
CA LEU A 57 -7.21 -26.87 -6.27
C LEU A 57 -6.20 -25.76 -6.55
N ALA A 58 -5.46 -25.82 -7.66
CA ALA A 58 -4.51 -24.80 -8.06
C ALA A 58 -5.21 -23.48 -8.45
N LEU A 59 -6.35 -23.54 -9.14
CA LEU A 59 -7.19 -22.39 -9.46
C LEU A 59 -7.82 -21.79 -8.21
N THR A 60 -8.34 -22.63 -7.30
CA THR A 60 -8.92 -22.20 -6.03
C THR A 60 -7.86 -21.59 -5.13
N GLY A 61 -6.68 -22.21 -5.03
CA GLY A 61 -5.50 -21.67 -4.37
C GLY A 61 -5.09 -20.33 -4.98
N SER A 62 -5.06 -20.20 -6.31
CA SER A 62 -4.77 -18.95 -7.02
C SER A 62 -5.82 -17.86 -6.79
N LEU A 63 -7.11 -18.23 -6.72
CA LEU A 63 -8.22 -17.32 -6.43
C LEU A 63 -8.22 -16.86 -4.97
N ILE A 64 -7.81 -17.72 -4.03
CA ILE A 64 -7.64 -17.39 -2.62
C ILE A 64 -6.36 -16.57 -2.41
N LEU A 65 -5.30 -16.85 -3.18
CA LEU A 65 -4.02 -16.14 -3.19
C LEU A 65 -4.04 -14.84 -4.00
N ARG A 66 -5.07 -14.61 -4.83
CA ARG A 66 -5.45 -13.26 -5.21
C ARG A 66 -5.78 -12.57 -3.90
N TYR A 67 -4.72 -11.97 -3.33
CA TYR A 67 -4.79 -11.04 -2.22
C TYR A 67 -6.03 -10.20 -2.50
N PRO A 68 -6.94 -10.00 -1.54
CA PRO A 68 -7.90 -8.93 -1.66
C PRO A 68 -7.08 -7.65 -1.54
N GLY A 69 -6.42 -7.29 -2.64
CA GLY A 69 -5.87 -5.99 -2.89
C GLY A 69 -7.02 -5.00 -2.96
N PHE A 70 -6.69 -3.79 -3.35
CA PHE A 70 -7.70 -2.76 -3.56
C PHE A 70 -8.83 -3.19 -4.53
N GLU A 71 -8.64 -4.25 -5.33
CA GLU A 71 -9.66 -4.91 -6.14
C GLU A 71 -10.98 -5.21 -5.41
N ALA A 72 -10.92 -5.66 -4.14
CA ALA A 72 -12.15 -5.89 -3.37
C ALA A 72 -12.91 -4.59 -3.05
N THR A 73 -12.22 -3.46 -3.02
CA THR A 73 -12.85 -2.13 -2.92
C THR A 73 -13.47 -1.73 -4.25
N LEU A 74 -12.83 -2.05 -5.37
CA LEU A 74 -13.36 -1.80 -6.70
C LEU A 74 -14.64 -2.60 -7.00
N THR A 75 -14.87 -3.76 -6.39
CA THR A 75 -16.12 -4.52 -6.61
C THR A 75 -17.30 -4.07 -5.74
N ARG A 76 -17.10 -3.12 -4.82
CA ARG A 76 -18.17 -2.66 -3.92
C ARG A 76 -19.26 -1.90 -4.69
N LYS A 77 -20.53 -2.16 -4.31
CA LYS A 77 -21.71 -1.47 -4.82
C LYS A 77 -21.87 -0.07 -4.18
N TRP A 78 -20.84 0.76 -4.31
CA TRP A 78 -20.91 2.17 -3.93
C TRP A 78 -21.30 3.03 -5.13
N PRO A 79 -21.99 4.17 -4.91
CA PRO A 79 -22.23 5.12 -5.99
C PRO A 79 -20.90 5.68 -6.51
N LEU A 80 -20.86 6.09 -7.78
CA LEU A 80 -19.64 6.60 -8.42
C LEU A 80 -19.05 7.82 -7.68
N SER A 81 -19.90 8.63 -7.03
CA SER A 81 -19.47 9.76 -6.21
C SER A 81 -18.52 9.36 -5.08
N GLU A 82 -18.69 8.18 -4.47
CA GLU A 82 -17.78 7.70 -3.42
C GLU A 82 -16.42 7.28 -4.00
N PHE A 83 -16.40 6.72 -5.21
CA PHE A 83 -15.15 6.42 -5.90
C PHE A 83 -14.44 7.71 -6.36
N LYS A 84 -15.18 8.75 -6.77
CA LYS A 84 -14.62 10.10 -7.04
C LYS A 84 -13.91 10.65 -5.80
N ARG A 85 -14.45 10.45 -4.59
CA ARG A 85 -13.79 10.83 -3.33
C ARG A 85 -12.48 10.08 -3.09
N LEU A 86 -12.37 8.81 -3.49
CA LEU A 86 -11.10 8.06 -3.41
C LEU A 86 -10.04 8.65 -4.35
N ILE A 87 -10.44 8.99 -5.59
CA ILE A 87 -9.57 9.67 -6.57
C ILE A 87 -9.11 11.01 -5.99
N ALA A 88 -10.04 11.81 -5.47
CA ALA A 88 -9.73 13.10 -4.84
C ALA A 88 -8.76 12.95 -3.67
N ALA A 89 -8.93 11.97 -2.78
CA ALA A 89 -8.01 11.72 -1.67
C ALA A 89 -6.58 11.35 -2.15
N MET A 90 -6.46 10.57 -3.21
CA MET A 90 -5.16 10.24 -3.80
C MET A 90 -4.51 11.47 -4.42
N VAL A 91 -5.25 12.27 -5.19
CA VAL A 91 -4.71 13.48 -5.84
C VAL A 91 -4.36 14.55 -4.79
N LEU A 92 -5.15 14.70 -3.73
CA LEU A 92 -4.90 15.65 -2.65
C LEU A 92 -3.61 15.36 -1.89
N THR A 93 -3.21 14.09 -1.83
CA THR A 93 -1.98 13.68 -1.14
C THR A 93 -0.78 13.55 -2.08
N GLY A 94 -0.94 13.04 -3.29
CA GLY A 94 0.18 12.74 -4.19
C GLY A 94 0.10 13.38 -5.57
N GLY A 95 -0.86 14.26 -5.83
CA GLY A 95 -1.13 14.76 -7.17
C GLY A 95 -1.27 16.28 -7.28
N THR A 96 -1.62 16.71 -8.48
CA THR A 96 -1.99 18.07 -8.82
C THR A 96 -3.14 18.06 -9.81
N VAL A 97 -3.94 19.12 -9.75
CA VAL A 97 -5.00 19.42 -10.72
C VAL A 97 -4.66 20.75 -11.35
N TYR A 98 -4.71 20.80 -12.67
CA TYR A 98 -4.46 21.99 -13.47
C TYR A 98 -5.65 22.24 -14.38
N ALA A 99 -6.16 23.48 -14.33
CA ALA A 99 -7.24 23.96 -15.17
C ALA A 99 -6.85 25.35 -15.70
N GLU A 100 -6.77 25.49 -17.00
CA GLU A 100 -6.59 26.77 -17.70
C GLU A 100 -7.71 26.92 -18.72
N PRO A 101 -8.85 27.54 -18.35
CA PRO A 101 -10.02 27.66 -19.22
C PRO A 101 -9.74 28.39 -20.52
N SER A 102 -8.87 29.41 -20.48
CA SER A 102 -8.49 30.22 -21.65
C SER A 102 -7.76 29.44 -22.74
N THR A 103 -7.02 28.38 -22.38
CA THR A 103 -6.29 27.53 -23.33
C THR A 103 -6.88 26.12 -23.44
N HIS A 104 -8.02 25.89 -22.77
CA HIS A 104 -8.70 24.59 -22.66
C HIS A 104 -7.79 23.45 -22.16
N LYS A 105 -6.79 23.77 -21.34
CA LYS A 105 -5.89 22.76 -20.76
C LYS A 105 -6.41 22.29 -19.41
N TYR A 106 -6.84 21.04 -19.37
CA TYR A 106 -7.31 20.36 -18.17
C TYR A 106 -6.47 19.12 -17.94
N ALA A 107 -5.75 19.06 -16.82
CA ALA A 107 -4.88 17.93 -16.51
C ALA A 107 -4.94 17.53 -15.03
N VAL A 108 -4.97 16.23 -14.79
CA VAL A 108 -4.72 15.64 -13.47
C VAL A 108 -3.42 14.84 -13.55
N ARG A 109 -2.55 15.06 -12.57
CA ARG A 109 -1.30 14.33 -12.43
C ARG A 109 -1.23 13.70 -11.05
N TYR A 110 -0.89 12.42 -11.00
CA TYR A 110 -0.57 11.71 -9.77
C TYR A 110 0.89 11.30 -9.80
N TYR A 111 1.61 11.53 -8.70
CA TYR A 111 3.04 11.31 -8.57
C TYR A 111 3.33 10.39 -7.38
N GLY A 112 4.33 9.53 -7.51
CA GLY A 112 4.74 8.65 -6.42
C GLY A 112 5.83 7.68 -6.84
N LYS A 113 6.50 7.04 -5.86
CA LYS A 113 7.53 6.02 -6.13
C LYS A 113 6.96 4.60 -6.19
N ASP A 114 5.79 4.39 -5.62
CA ASP A 114 5.17 3.08 -5.46
C ASP A 114 4.20 2.81 -6.61
N LEU A 115 4.59 1.94 -7.56
CA LEU A 115 3.80 1.57 -8.74
C LEU A 115 2.38 1.10 -8.37
N VAL A 116 2.23 0.36 -7.27
CA VAL A 116 0.94 -0.15 -6.80
C VAL A 116 -0.10 0.95 -6.57
N LEU A 117 0.32 2.13 -6.10
CA LEU A 117 -0.61 3.25 -5.91
C LEU A 117 -1.02 3.84 -7.27
N HIS A 118 -0.14 3.85 -8.26
CA HIS A 118 -0.49 4.27 -9.60
C HIS A 118 -1.44 3.29 -10.28
N GLU A 119 -1.23 1.99 -10.13
CA GLU A 119 -2.14 0.95 -10.64
C GLU A 119 -3.55 1.11 -10.05
N ILE A 120 -3.64 1.31 -8.72
CA ILE A 120 -4.90 1.62 -8.04
C ILE A 120 -5.56 2.87 -8.62
N PHE A 121 -4.78 3.94 -8.81
CA PHE A 121 -5.28 5.18 -9.39
C PHE A 121 -5.82 4.97 -10.81
N CYS A 122 -5.11 4.21 -11.66
CA CYS A 122 -5.56 3.87 -13.01
C CYS A 122 -6.86 3.04 -12.99
N SER A 123 -6.97 2.07 -12.09
CA SER A 123 -8.19 1.26 -11.94
C SER A 123 -9.39 2.08 -11.47
N LEU A 124 -9.18 3.06 -10.58
CA LEU A 124 -10.23 4.01 -10.17
C LEU A 124 -10.67 4.89 -11.35
N LEU A 125 -9.73 5.42 -12.13
CA LEU A 125 -10.03 6.22 -13.32
C LEU A 125 -10.82 5.42 -14.38
N LYS A 126 -10.42 4.17 -14.63
CA LYS A 126 -11.16 3.27 -15.52
C LYS A 126 -12.58 3.02 -15.01
N ARG A 127 -12.74 2.79 -13.71
CA ARG A 127 -14.06 2.53 -13.10
C ARG A 127 -15.00 3.72 -13.14
N VAL A 128 -14.49 4.92 -12.84
CA VAL A 128 -15.34 6.12 -12.70
C VAL A 128 -15.58 6.81 -14.03
N TYR A 129 -14.56 6.86 -14.89
CA TYR A 129 -14.57 7.67 -16.11
C TYR A 129 -14.34 6.86 -17.40
N GLY A 130 -14.15 5.54 -17.32
CA GLY A 130 -13.79 4.72 -18.49
C GLY A 130 -12.40 5.03 -19.06
N ILE A 131 -11.54 5.74 -18.31
CA ILE A 131 -10.23 6.17 -18.80
C ILE A 131 -9.21 5.06 -18.62
N GLU A 132 -8.65 4.59 -19.73
CA GLU A 132 -7.49 3.68 -19.72
C GLU A 132 -6.20 4.49 -19.83
N VAL A 133 -5.40 4.46 -18.77
CA VAL A 133 -4.09 5.13 -18.70
C VAL A 133 -3.09 4.20 -18.02
N LYS A 134 -1.81 4.34 -18.38
CA LYS A 134 -0.71 3.62 -17.75
C LYS A 134 0.24 4.60 -17.05
N PRO A 135 0.82 4.22 -15.91
CA PRO A 135 1.85 5.04 -15.27
C PRO A 135 3.10 5.11 -16.16
N ALA A 136 3.62 6.31 -16.34
CA ALA A 136 4.91 6.55 -16.97
C ALA A 136 6.02 6.57 -15.90
N GLN A 137 7.11 5.85 -16.14
CA GLN A 137 8.28 5.88 -15.25
C GLN A 137 9.17 7.08 -15.61
N TRP A 138 9.37 7.97 -14.64
CA TRP A 138 10.31 9.07 -14.75
C TRP A 138 11.69 8.62 -14.24
N ARG A 139 12.58 8.32 -15.19
CA ARG A 139 13.91 7.73 -14.93
C ARG A 139 14.77 8.52 -13.93
N MET A 140 14.69 9.85 -13.97
CA MET A 140 15.58 10.74 -13.20
C MET A 140 15.46 10.57 -11.67
N ASN A 141 14.27 10.19 -11.16
CA ASN A 141 14.01 10.12 -9.72
C ASN A 141 13.50 8.74 -9.24
N ASN A 142 13.53 7.73 -10.12
CA ASN A 142 12.88 6.44 -9.92
C ASN A 142 11.45 6.61 -9.34
N SER A 143 10.66 7.44 -10.02
CA SER A 143 9.30 7.80 -9.65
C SER A 143 8.38 7.52 -10.84
N TYR A 144 7.11 7.32 -10.56
CA TYR A 144 6.07 7.20 -11.56
C TYR A 144 5.24 8.49 -11.61
N MET A 145 4.63 8.71 -12.76
CA MET A 145 3.63 9.74 -13.00
C MET A 145 2.48 9.13 -13.80
N THR A 146 1.26 9.29 -13.30
CA THR A 146 0.04 9.03 -14.09
C THR A 146 -0.57 10.37 -14.45
N GLN A 147 -0.74 10.64 -15.74
CA GLN A 147 -1.21 11.92 -16.24
C GLN A 147 -2.41 11.72 -17.16
N VAL A 148 -3.46 12.51 -16.94
CA VAL A 148 -4.73 12.40 -17.65
C VAL A 148 -5.21 13.78 -18.06
N TYR A 149 -5.62 13.91 -19.31
CA TYR A 149 -6.20 15.13 -19.87
C TYR A 149 -7.69 14.96 -20.11
N ARG A 150 -8.50 15.29 -19.11
CA ARG A 150 -9.97 15.18 -19.16
C ARG A 150 -10.61 16.31 -18.36
N ARG A 151 -11.45 17.10 -19.02
CA ARG A 151 -12.15 18.24 -18.42
C ARG A 151 -13.11 17.81 -17.31
N GLU A 152 -13.96 16.82 -17.57
CA GLU A 152 -14.92 16.29 -16.60
C GLU A 152 -14.26 15.86 -15.28
N LEU A 153 -13.16 15.09 -15.37
CA LEU A 153 -12.38 14.69 -14.21
C LEU A 153 -11.85 15.89 -13.41
N VAL A 154 -11.33 16.92 -14.10
CA VAL A 154 -10.82 18.13 -13.43
C VAL A 154 -11.95 18.90 -12.75
N GLU A 155 -13.09 19.09 -13.41
CA GLU A 155 -14.26 19.78 -12.86
C GLU A 155 -14.82 19.05 -11.64
N ASP A 156 -14.95 17.72 -11.70
CA ASP A 156 -15.37 16.90 -10.57
C ASP A 156 -14.42 17.03 -9.37
N LEU A 157 -13.11 17.02 -9.60
CA LEU A 157 -12.14 17.16 -8.53
C LEU A 157 -12.20 18.55 -7.91
N LEU A 158 -12.32 19.60 -8.72
CA LEU A 158 -12.43 20.98 -8.25
C LEU A 158 -13.74 21.26 -7.52
N ALA A 159 -14.81 20.52 -7.82
CA ALA A 159 -16.05 20.55 -7.06
C ALA A 159 -15.90 19.95 -5.64
N LEU A 160 -14.96 19.01 -5.45
CA LEU A 160 -14.68 18.41 -4.13
C LEU A 160 -13.67 19.21 -3.30
N SER A 161 -12.70 19.85 -3.96
CA SER A 161 -11.68 20.68 -3.32
C SER A 161 -11.31 21.86 -4.22
N PRO A 162 -11.30 23.12 -3.72
CA PRO A 162 -11.05 24.30 -4.55
C PRO A 162 -9.71 24.29 -5.30
N THR A 163 -8.71 23.59 -4.73
CA THR A 163 -7.42 23.35 -5.35
C THR A 163 -6.81 22.06 -4.82
N TYR A 164 -5.76 21.59 -5.49
CA TYR A 164 -4.94 20.45 -5.06
C TYR A 164 -3.47 20.85 -4.87
N THR A 165 -3.16 22.15 -4.94
CA THR A 165 -1.80 22.65 -4.83
C THR A 165 -1.45 23.00 -3.38
N CYS A 166 -0.59 22.20 -2.75
CA CYS A 166 -0.08 22.48 -1.39
C CYS A 166 1.27 23.24 -1.38
N ARG A 167 1.95 23.35 -2.54
CA ARG A 167 3.35 23.80 -2.63
C ARG A 167 3.55 25.28 -2.92
N GLY A 168 2.51 26.04 -3.29
CA GLY A 168 2.63 27.48 -3.53
C GLY A 168 3.10 28.23 -2.27
N ASN A 169 4.02 29.18 -2.43
CA ASN A 169 4.47 30.08 -1.35
C ASN A 169 3.49 31.25 -1.12
N GLY A 170 2.44 31.34 -1.92
CA GLY A 170 1.39 32.34 -1.79
C GLY A 170 0.10 31.71 -1.30
N PHE A 171 -0.13 31.72 0.01
CA PHE A 171 -1.48 32.02 0.53
C PHE A 171 -1.65 33.55 0.62
N SER A 172 -0.99 34.28 -0.29
CA SER A 172 -1.28 35.68 -0.58
C SER A 172 -2.74 35.76 -1.06
N SER A 173 -3.44 36.76 -0.52
CA SER A 173 -4.85 37.08 -0.72
C SER A 173 -5.42 36.67 -2.09
N GLY A 174 -6.20 35.59 -2.14
CA GLY A 174 -7.08 35.27 -3.28
C GLY A 174 -7.15 33.81 -3.71
N VAL A 175 -6.12 32.99 -3.47
CA VAL A 175 -6.15 31.56 -3.87
C VAL A 175 -6.72 30.70 -2.73
N PRO A 176 -7.83 29.96 -2.94
CA PRO A 176 -8.42 29.14 -1.90
C PRO A 176 -7.49 27.98 -1.52
N ALA A 177 -7.49 27.61 -0.24
CA ALA A 177 -6.71 26.47 0.25
C ALA A 177 -7.33 25.13 -0.22
N PRO A 178 -6.52 24.08 -0.41
CA PRO A 178 -7.03 22.74 -0.63
C PRO A 178 -7.87 22.28 0.58
N SER A 179 -8.92 21.49 0.34
CA SER A 179 -9.82 20.97 1.36
C SER A 179 -10.02 19.45 1.26
N ALA A 180 -10.08 18.80 2.41
CA ALA A 180 -10.47 17.41 2.61
C ALA A 180 -11.91 17.29 3.17
N ALA A 181 -12.70 18.36 3.21
CA ALA A 181 -14.06 18.37 3.75
C ALA A 181 -14.98 17.33 3.08
N PHE A 182 -14.78 17.05 1.79
CA PHE A 182 -15.52 16.02 1.07
C PHE A 182 -15.40 14.61 1.68
N LEU A 183 -14.37 14.34 2.50
CA LEU A 183 -14.22 13.08 3.25
C LEU A 183 -15.02 13.08 4.55
N LEU A 184 -15.32 14.25 5.14
CA LEU A 184 -16.15 14.36 6.34
C LEU A 184 -17.61 13.99 6.06
N GLU A 185 -18.06 14.14 4.83
CA GLU A 185 -19.40 13.78 4.37
C GLU A 185 -19.49 12.34 3.85
N ALA A 186 -18.36 11.63 3.77
CA ALA A 186 -18.31 10.29 3.21
C ALA A 186 -18.79 9.23 4.20
N ARG A 187 -19.26 8.11 3.66
CA ARG A 187 -19.59 6.91 4.45
C ARG A 187 -18.32 6.35 5.09
N GLU A 188 -18.43 5.84 6.31
CA GLU A 188 -17.27 5.34 7.07
C GLU A 188 -16.41 4.32 6.28
N PRO A 189 -16.98 3.34 5.55
CA PRO A 189 -16.18 2.42 4.73
C PRO A 189 -15.34 3.12 3.64
N VAL A 190 -15.82 4.24 3.11
CA VAL A 190 -15.12 5.03 2.08
C VAL A 190 -14.02 5.86 2.74
N ILE A 191 -14.29 6.47 3.90
CA ILE A 191 -13.28 7.16 4.69
C ILE A 191 -12.11 6.24 5.01
N ARG A 192 -12.41 5.00 5.42
CA ARG A 192 -11.37 4.02 5.76
C ARG A 192 -10.45 3.73 4.57
N GLU A 193 -11.00 3.53 3.38
CA GLU A 193 -10.19 3.31 2.17
C GLU A 193 -9.47 4.58 1.70
N ALA A 194 -10.14 5.75 1.74
CA ALA A 194 -9.55 7.04 1.39
C ALA A 194 -8.35 7.37 2.27
N VAL A 195 -8.50 7.22 3.59
CA VAL A 195 -7.40 7.43 4.53
C VAL A 195 -6.29 6.43 4.29
N ARG A 196 -6.61 5.15 4.06
CA ARG A 196 -5.61 4.12 3.78
C ARG A 196 -4.78 4.43 2.53
N LEU A 197 -5.40 4.94 1.47
CA LEU A 197 -4.71 5.42 0.28
C LEU A 197 -3.86 6.66 0.58
N ALA A 198 -4.43 7.64 1.26
CA ALA A 198 -3.78 8.90 1.62
C ALA A 198 -2.51 8.68 2.47
N ILE A 199 -2.59 7.91 3.55
CA ILE A 199 -1.43 7.60 4.41
C ILE A 199 -0.39 6.75 3.68
N SER A 200 -0.80 5.94 2.70
CA SER A 200 0.12 5.17 1.88
C SER A 200 0.86 6.06 0.87
N SER A 201 0.21 7.11 0.40
CA SER A 201 0.83 8.13 -0.46
C SER A 201 1.85 8.98 0.31
N THR A 202 1.45 9.66 1.39
CA THR A 202 2.29 10.67 2.06
C THR A 202 2.58 10.44 3.54
N GLY A 203 1.95 9.45 4.15
CA GLY A 203 2.20 9.14 5.55
C GLY A 203 3.60 8.59 5.78
N TYR A 204 4.11 8.79 6.99
CA TYR A 204 5.36 8.18 7.44
C TYR A 204 5.10 7.43 8.74
N LEU A 205 5.73 6.27 8.87
CA LEU A 205 5.75 5.48 10.09
C LEU A 205 7.19 5.07 10.40
N GLY A 206 7.60 5.34 11.62
CA GLY A 206 8.86 4.90 12.17
C GLY A 206 8.80 4.93 13.69
N TYR A 207 9.95 5.16 14.32
CA TYR A 207 10.06 5.23 15.76
C TYR A 207 11.10 6.26 16.20
N SER A 208 10.98 6.71 17.44
CA SER A 208 12.02 7.40 18.18
C SER A 208 12.43 6.57 19.39
N VAL A 209 13.67 6.78 19.86
CA VAL A 209 14.16 6.19 21.10
C VAL A 209 14.53 7.32 22.04
N GLU A 210 13.75 7.45 23.12
CA GLU A 210 13.78 8.58 24.02
C GLU A 210 14.28 8.14 25.41
N ALA A 211 15.13 8.95 26.05
CA ALA A 211 15.51 8.69 27.44
C ALA A 211 14.28 8.87 28.35
N ARG A 212 14.15 8.04 29.37
CA ARG A 212 13.03 8.15 30.31
C ARG A 212 13.20 9.44 31.13
N PHE A 213 12.18 10.30 31.17
CA PHE A 213 12.26 11.68 31.68
C PHE A 213 12.59 11.85 33.18
N ASN A 214 12.81 10.77 33.93
CA ASN A 214 13.09 10.81 35.39
C ASN A 214 14.40 10.09 35.74
N GLY A 215 15.52 10.44 35.08
CA GLY A 215 16.86 10.01 35.52
C GLY A 215 17.18 8.52 35.38
N GLY A 216 16.38 7.74 34.65
CA GLY A 216 16.63 6.31 34.46
C GLY A 216 17.59 6.04 33.29
N GLU A 217 18.52 5.09 33.49
CA GLU A 217 19.45 4.54 32.49
C GLU A 217 18.78 3.82 31.30
N ARG A 218 17.45 3.92 31.17
CA ARG A 218 16.66 3.16 30.20
C ARG A 218 16.05 4.05 29.12
N TYR A 219 16.08 3.50 27.92
CA TYR A 219 15.57 4.12 26.70
C TYR A 219 14.24 3.50 26.31
N VAL A 220 13.27 4.33 25.95
CA VAL A 220 11.93 3.91 25.58
C VAL A 220 11.70 4.12 24.09
N LEU A 221 11.25 3.05 23.43
CA LEU A 221 10.78 3.08 22.06
C LEU A 221 9.41 3.75 22.00
N ARG A 222 9.27 4.77 21.14
CA ARG A 222 8.00 5.44 20.84
C ARG A 222 7.71 5.34 19.36
N PRO A 223 6.50 4.98 18.95
CA PRO A 223 6.14 5.04 17.54
C PRO A 223 6.11 6.49 17.09
N VAL A 224 6.35 6.72 15.80
CA VAL A 224 6.21 8.03 15.18
C VAL A 224 5.42 7.85 13.90
N PHE A 225 4.19 8.35 13.90
CA PHE A 225 3.35 8.46 12.72
C PHE A 225 3.25 9.93 12.32
N THR A 226 3.42 10.24 11.03
CA THR A 226 3.15 11.57 10.48
C THR A 226 2.34 11.50 9.19
N PHE A 227 1.60 12.56 8.90
CA PHE A 227 0.73 12.66 7.72
C PHE A 227 0.51 14.13 7.32
N GLY A 228 0.19 14.39 6.03
CA GLY A 228 -0.13 15.74 5.55
C GLY A 228 1.06 16.70 5.55
N HIS A 229 2.23 16.25 5.09
CA HIS A 229 3.43 17.09 5.04
C HIS A 229 3.27 18.30 4.12
N LEU A 230 3.70 19.47 4.60
CA LEU A 230 3.64 20.77 3.91
C LEU A 230 2.20 21.23 3.61
N SER A 231 1.23 20.82 4.41
CA SER A 231 -0.17 21.26 4.30
C SER A 231 -0.44 22.53 5.12
N PRO A 232 -1.37 23.40 4.69
CA PRO A 232 -1.81 24.55 5.46
C PRO A 232 -2.63 24.15 6.70
N PRO A 233 -2.75 25.03 7.71
CA PRO A 233 -3.50 24.76 8.95
C PRO A 233 -4.95 24.31 8.71
N SER A 234 -5.66 24.90 7.75
CA SER A 234 -7.05 24.55 7.42
C SER A 234 -7.17 23.08 6.96
N LEU A 235 -6.34 22.67 6.00
CA LEU A 235 -6.29 21.29 5.52
C LEU A 235 -5.85 20.32 6.63
N LEU A 236 -4.89 20.71 7.47
CA LEU A 236 -4.47 19.89 8.61
C LEU A 236 -5.60 19.69 9.62
N ALA A 237 -6.46 20.70 9.85
CA ALA A 237 -7.60 20.59 10.73
C ALA A 237 -8.63 19.59 10.20
N GLU A 238 -8.94 19.66 8.92
CA GLU A 238 -9.84 18.70 8.26
C GLU A 238 -9.26 17.29 8.27
N TYR A 239 -7.97 17.12 7.95
CA TYR A 239 -7.30 15.82 8.07
C TYR A 239 -7.37 15.26 9.50
N GLN A 240 -7.17 16.10 10.52
CA GLN A 240 -7.25 15.66 11.92
C GLN A 240 -8.67 15.21 12.29
N GLN A 241 -9.71 15.84 11.75
CA GLN A 241 -11.10 15.42 11.94
C GLN A 241 -11.37 14.08 11.23
N VAL A 242 -10.95 13.93 9.98
CA VAL A 242 -11.08 12.68 9.20
C VAL A 242 -10.36 11.53 9.90
N LEU A 243 -9.13 11.73 10.38
CA LEU A 243 -8.35 10.72 11.10
C LEU A 243 -9.00 10.33 12.44
N ARG A 244 -9.56 11.30 13.18
CA ARG A 244 -10.27 11.01 14.43
C ARG A 244 -11.46 10.08 14.24
N ARG A 245 -12.20 10.20 13.12
CA ARG A 245 -13.34 9.32 12.79
C ARG A 245 -12.95 7.84 12.67
N ILE A 246 -11.68 7.54 12.42
CA ILE A 246 -11.16 6.16 12.35
C ILE A 246 -10.26 5.79 13.53
N GLY A 247 -10.31 6.56 14.61
CA GLY A 247 -9.56 6.31 15.86
C GLY A 247 -8.07 6.69 15.80
N ILE A 248 -7.66 7.52 14.85
CA ILE A 248 -6.29 8.05 14.76
C ILE A 248 -6.25 9.47 15.32
N GLU A 249 -5.69 9.61 16.52
CA GLU A 249 -5.43 10.90 17.13
C GLU A 249 -4.05 11.44 16.74
N THR A 250 -3.98 12.72 16.40
CA THR A 250 -2.75 13.41 16.01
C THR A 250 -2.73 14.84 16.53
N SER A 251 -1.56 15.44 16.67
CA SER A 251 -1.38 16.88 16.88
C SER A 251 -0.75 17.54 15.65
N MET A 252 -1.03 18.83 15.45
CA MET A 252 -0.36 19.62 14.41
C MET A 252 1.05 19.99 14.84
N VAL A 253 1.99 19.90 13.91
CA VAL A 253 3.37 20.34 14.08
C VAL A 253 3.70 21.26 12.92
N PHE A 254 4.10 22.50 13.23
CA PHE A 254 4.49 23.49 12.24
C PHE A 254 6.00 23.43 12.01
N ASN A 255 6.40 23.60 10.75
CA ASN A 255 7.82 23.60 10.38
C ASN A 255 8.30 25.05 10.27
N GLY A 256 9.21 25.48 11.14
CA GLY A 256 9.76 26.84 11.08
C GLY A 256 10.45 27.20 9.75
N ARG A 257 10.82 26.20 8.94
CA ARG A 257 11.38 26.42 7.59
C ARG A 257 10.34 26.79 6.53
N PHE A 258 9.05 26.54 6.81
CA PHE A 258 7.95 26.79 5.88
C PHE A 258 6.82 27.49 6.63
N GLU A 259 6.78 28.82 6.52
CA GLU A 259 5.76 29.63 7.18
C GLU A 259 4.34 29.13 6.84
N LYS A 260 3.48 29.04 7.85
CA LYS A 260 2.08 28.59 7.73
C LYS A 260 1.92 27.21 7.08
N LYS A 261 2.92 26.33 7.18
CA LYS A 261 2.82 24.92 6.75
C LYS A 261 3.27 23.98 7.85
N GLY A 262 2.65 22.80 7.88
CA GLY A 262 2.92 21.81 8.91
C GLY A 262 2.68 20.38 8.46
N PHE A 263 2.47 19.52 9.45
CA PHE A 263 2.08 18.12 9.32
C PHE A 263 1.37 17.65 10.59
N LEU A 264 0.63 16.56 10.49
CA LEU A 264 0.06 15.85 11.63
C LEU A 264 1.05 14.84 12.18
N ARG A 265 1.15 14.72 13.50
CA ARG A 265 2.02 13.75 14.19
C ARG A 265 1.28 13.01 15.29
N SER A 266 1.58 11.72 15.46
CA SER A 266 1.23 10.93 16.63
C SER A 266 2.43 10.14 17.14
N LYS A 267 2.53 10.02 18.46
CA LYS A 267 3.45 9.10 19.16
C LYS A 267 2.71 8.00 19.93
N SER A 268 1.42 7.82 19.67
CA SER A 268 0.57 6.90 20.41
C SER A 268 0.62 5.49 19.84
N TRP A 269 0.76 4.48 20.71
CA TRP A 269 0.58 3.08 20.32
C TRP A 269 -0.84 2.79 19.81
N ARG A 270 -1.85 3.49 20.36
CA ARG A 270 -3.25 3.39 19.88
C ARG A 270 -3.39 3.78 18.41
N THR A 271 -2.58 4.73 17.92
CA THR A 271 -2.55 5.08 16.49
C THR A 271 -2.10 3.90 15.64
N LEU A 272 -1.10 3.13 16.07
CA LEU A 272 -0.64 1.94 15.34
C LEU A 272 -1.70 0.84 15.34
N GLU A 273 -2.40 0.65 16.46
CA GLU A 273 -3.51 -0.30 16.54
C GLU A 273 -4.68 0.11 15.63
N ALA A 274 -5.02 1.40 15.57
CA ALA A 274 -6.02 1.92 14.64
C ALA A 274 -5.60 1.71 13.17
N LEU A 275 -4.32 1.93 12.85
CA LEU A 275 -3.76 1.63 11.54
C LEU A 275 -3.84 0.13 11.21
N GLU A 276 -3.55 -0.76 12.15
CA GLU A 276 -3.69 -2.20 11.94
C GLU A 276 -5.15 -2.59 11.69
N LYS A 277 -6.09 -2.03 12.47
CA LYS A 277 -7.54 -2.23 12.26
C LYS A 277 -8.01 -1.74 10.89
N LEU A 278 -7.38 -0.69 10.35
CA LEU A 278 -7.60 -0.19 8.97
C LEU A 278 -7.11 -1.17 7.90
N GLY A 279 -6.26 -2.15 8.27
CA GLY A 279 -5.57 -3.04 7.35
C GLY A 279 -4.17 -2.56 6.96
N GLY A 280 -3.58 -1.66 7.76
CA GLY A 280 -2.26 -1.08 7.52
C GLY A 280 -2.20 -0.21 6.27
N PHE A 281 -1.00 -0.03 5.74
CA PHE A 281 -0.75 0.61 4.45
C PHE A 281 -1.18 -0.30 3.29
N ILE A 282 -1.29 0.27 2.10
CA ILE A 282 -1.44 -0.51 0.86
C ILE A 282 -0.21 -1.45 0.72
N PRO A 283 -0.41 -2.77 0.55
CA PRO A 283 0.69 -3.71 0.35
C PRO A 283 1.58 -3.29 -0.84
N GLY A 284 2.89 -3.50 -0.72
CA GLY A 284 3.87 -3.08 -1.72
C GLY A 284 4.37 -1.64 -1.59
N VAL A 285 3.74 -0.80 -0.75
CA VAL A 285 4.22 0.55 -0.47
C VAL A 285 5.44 0.52 0.44
N LYS A 286 6.52 1.20 0.02
CA LYS A 286 7.83 1.16 0.67
C LYS A 286 8.13 2.44 1.46
N ILE A 287 9.09 2.32 2.37
CA ILE A 287 9.70 3.45 3.05
C ILE A 287 10.61 4.17 2.06
N GLY A 288 10.41 5.48 1.90
CA GLY A 288 11.08 6.27 0.87
C GLY A 288 12.48 6.80 1.24
N SER A 289 12.82 6.83 2.53
CA SER A 289 14.03 7.47 3.06
C SER A 289 14.53 6.83 4.37
N GLY A 290 15.77 7.13 4.76
CA GLY A 290 16.39 6.65 6.00
C GLY A 290 16.87 5.19 5.95
N ASN A 291 17.22 4.65 7.12
CA ASN A 291 17.87 3.33 7.27
C ASN A 291 17.01 2.15 6.81
N PHE A 292 15.69 2.35 6.70
CA PHE A 292 14.74 1.31 6.26
C PHE A 292 14.22 1.57 4.85
N ARG A 293 14.88 2.43 4.05
CA ARG A 293 14.48 2.70 2.66
C ARG A 293 14.31 1.39 1.88
N GLY A 294 13.19 1.27 1.18
CA GLY A 294 12.85 0.09 0.38
C GLY A 294 12.15 -1.04 1.14
N VAL A 295 12.08 -0.98 2.48
CA VAL A 295 11.27 -1.90 3.29
C VAL A 295 9.79 -1.55 3.14
N GLU A 296 8.91 -2.54 3.06
CA GLU A 296 7.46 -2.31 3.09
C GLU A 296 7.02 -1.65 4.40
N ARG A 297 6.17 -0.61 4.32
CA ARG A 297 5.70 0.11 5.51
C ARG A 297 4.93 -0.78 6.49
N ASN A 298 4.24 -1.79 5.97
CA ASN A 298 3.54 -2.78 6.81
C ASN A 298 4.52 -3.61 7.66
N HIS A 299 5.76 -3.88 7.22
CA HIS A 299 6.74 -4.57 8.08
C HIS A 299 7.17 -3.70 9.26
N MET A 300 7.29 -2.39 9.06
CA MET A 300 7.56 -1.46 10.16
C MET A 300 6.39 -1.43 11.16
N LEU A 301 5.15 -1.34 10.66
CA LEU A 301 3.95 -1.39 11.50
C LEU A 301 3.90 -2.67 12.34
N ASP A 302 4.07 -3.82 11.70
CA ASP A 302 4.06 -5.13 12.34
C ASP A 302 5.17 -5.23 13.40
N ALA A 303 6.41 -4.83 13.06
CA ALA A 303 7.55 -4.89 13.98
C ALA A 303 7.33 -4.03 15.24
N LEU A 304 6.77 -2.82 15.09
CA LEU A 304 6.49 -1.92 16.20
C LEU A 304 5.35 -2.45 17.08
N LEU A 305 4.27 -2.95 16.48
CA LEU A 305 3.16 -3.55 17.22
C LEU A 305 3.59 -4.82 17.97
N MET A 306 4.44 -5.65 17.37
CA MET A 306 5.01 -6.81 18.06
C MET A 306 5.88 -6.39 19.26
N ALA A 307 6.72 -5.36 19.09
CA ALA A 307 7.51 -4.83 20.19
C ALA A 307 6.62 -4.32 21.35
N TYR A 308 5.55 -3.60 21.02
CA TYR A 308 4.59 -3.10 22.01
C TYR A 308 3.86 -4.23 22.76
N ARG A 309 3.28 -5.18 22.02
CA ARG A 309 2.49 -6.30 22.57
C ARG A 309 3.32 -7.24 23.44
N ASN A 310 4.60 -7.42 23.11
CA ASN A 310 5.52 -8.28 23.86
C ASN A 310 6.19 -7.54 25.03
N GLY A 311 5.78 -6.32 25.36
CA GLY A 311 6.43 -5.49 26.39
C GLY A 311 7.88 -5.08 26.06
N SER A 312 8.33 -5.34 24.84
CA SER A 312 9.71 -5.17 24.37
C SER A 312 9.97 -3.76 23.83
N TYR A 313 9.68 -2.73 24.63
CA TYR A 313 9.81 -1.32 24.23
C TYR A 313 10.68 -0.48 25.17
N SER A 314 11.37 -1.11 26.12
CA SER A 314 12.32 -0.48 27.05
C SER A 314 13.68 -1.18 26.95
N PHE A 315 14.74 -0.42 26.81
CA PHE A 315 16.08 -0.90 26.46
C PHE A 315 17.16 -0.22 27.32
N ASN A 316 18.35 -0.81 27.39
CA ASN A 316 19.47 -0.23 28.14
C ASN A 316 20.25 0.79 27.27
N SER A 317 20.12 0.72 25.95
CA SER A 317 20.73 1.69 25.04
C SER A 317 19.88 1.99 23.81
N ARG A 318 20.17 3.12 23.14
CA ARG A 318 19.59 3.43 21.82
C ARG A 318 19.96 2.39 20.76
N TRP A 319 21.18 1.88 20.82
CA TRP A 319 21.68 0.88 19.89
C TRP A 319 20.90 -0.43 20.01
N GLU A 320 20.70 -0.91 21.23
CA GLU A 320 19.93 -2.13 21.51
C GLU A 320 18.49 -2.01 20.98
N ALA A 321 17.83 -0.86 21.23
CA ALA A 321 16.50 -0.59 20.70
C ALA A 321 16.46 -0.63 19.16
N ALA A 322 17.44 0.01 18.51
CA ALA A 322 17.53 0.04 17.05
C ALA A 322 17.78 -1.37 16.47
N GLU A 323 18.67 -2.14 17.08
CA GLU A 323 18.98 -3.51 16.66
C GLU A 323 17.78 -4.43 16.82
N ALA A 324 17.05 -4.30 17.93
CA ALA A 324 15.87 -5.09 18.20
C ALA A 324 14.76 -4.85 17.17
N ILE A 325 14.57 -3.61 16.69
CA ILE A 325 13.61 -3.30 15.61
C ILE A 325 14.14 -3.79 14.26
N ARG A 326 15.42 -3.58 13.98
CA ARG A 326 16.07 -4.01 12.75
C ARG A 326 15.94 -5.53 12.55
N SER A 327 16.27 -6.32 13.58
CA SER A 327 16.15 -7.78 13.58
C SER A 327 14.72 -8.25 13.32
N ARG A 328 13.72 -7.63 13.96
CA ARG A 328 12.30 -7.94 13.72
C ARG A 328 11.88 -7.67 12.27
N ILE A 329 12.27 -6.52 11.71
CA ILE A 329 11.97 -6.17 10.31
C ILE A 329 12.61 -7.17 9.34
N TYR A 330 13.87 -7.54 9.56
CA TYR A 330 14.55 -8.52 8.71
C TYR A 330 13.98 -9.92 8.85
N SER A 331 13.58 -10.34 10.06
CA SER A 331 12.86 -11.59 10.27
C SER A 331 11.54 -11.63 9.47
N LEU A 332 10.75 -10.56 9.52
CA LEU A 332 9.51 -10.44 8.74
C LEU A 332 9.78 -10.46 7.22
N ARG A 333 10.85 -9.80 6.77
CA ARG A 333 11.27 -9.81 5.36
C ARG A 333 11.72 -11.19 4.90
N ASN A 334 12.49 -11.91 5.72
CA ASN A 334 13.00 -13.24 5.41
C ASN A 334 11.88 -14.27 5.40
N LEU A 335 10.94 -14.16 6.34
CA LEU A 335 9.71 -14.95 6.33
C LEU A 335 8.97 -14.74 5.01
N ARG A 336 8.74 -13.50 4.55
CA ARG A 336 8.00 -13.28 3.29
C ARG A 336 8.79 -13.57 2.01
N SER A 337 10.12 -13.41 2.00
CA SER A 337 10.95 -13.67 0.82
C SER A 337 11.18 -15.15 0.56
N ARG A 338 11.16 -16.01 1.59
CA ARG A 338 11.10 -17.48 1.43
C ARG A 338 9.82 -17.97 0.74
N PHE A 339 8.84 -17.07 0.52
CA PHE A 339 7.55 -17.39 -0.08
C PHE A 339 7.22 -16.52 -1.31
N LYS A 340 8.21 -15.86 -1.91
CA LYS A 340 8.08 -15.35 -3.30
C LYS A 340 8.47 -16.48 -4.26
N PRO A 341 7.64 -16.86 -5.25
CA PRO A 341 8.15 -17.59 -6.39
C PRO A 341 9.22 -16.75 -7.07
N SER A 342 10.36 -17.36 -7.35
CA SER A 342 11.47 -16.76 -8.09
C SER A 342 11.00 -16.39 -9.49
N ALA A 343 10.61 -15.13 -9.69
CA ALA A 343 10.66 -14.53 -11.00
C ALA A 343 12.11 -14.06 -11.21
N ASP A 344 12.93 -14.93 -11.78
CA ASP A 344 14.11 -14.60 -12.59
C ASP A 344 14.81 -15.89 -13.06
N SER A 345 14.39 -16.38 -14.23
CA SER A 345 15.21 -17.22 -15.10
C SER A 345 14.96 -16.83 -16.55
N SER A 346 15.33 -15.60 -16.90
CA SER A 346 15.65 -15.22 -18.27
C SER A 346 16.82 -14.26 -18.23
N ALA A 347 18.00 -14.84 -18.01
CA ALA A 347 19.25 -14.18 -18.32
C ALA A 347 19.25 -13.89 -19.84
N PHE A 348 19.36 -12.60 -20.19
CA PHE A 348 19.88 -12.21 -21.49
C PHE A 348 21.39 -11.98 -21.31
N PRO A 349 22.26 -12.59 -22.14
CA PRO A 349 23.69 -12.39 -22.03
C PRO A 349 24.06 -10.96 -22.45
N PRO A 350 25.16 -10.39 -21.94
CA PRO A 350 25.65 -9.11 -22.39
C PRO A 350 26.15 -9.22 -23.83
N HIS A 351 25.65 -8.35 -24.70
CA HIS A 351 26.26 -8.07 -25.99
C HIS A 351 27.68 -7.54 -25.78
N GLN A 352 28.65 -8.25 -26.36
CA GLN A 352 29.96 -7.70 -26.66
C GLN A 352 29.87 -6.92 -27.98
N GLU A 353 30.15 -5.63 -27.91
CA GLU A 353 30.66 -4.77 -28.99
C GLU A 353 31.60 -3.81 -28.26
N GLY A 354 32.82 -3.49 -28.66
CA GLY A 354 33.58 -3.58 -29.90
C GLY A 354 34.80 -2.69 -29.66
#